data_AF-A0A1F2Z0Y7-F1
#
_entry.id   AF-A0A1F2Z0Y7-F1
#
_cell.length_a   1.000
_cell.length_b   1.000
_cell.length_c   1.000
_cell.angle_alpha   90.00
_cell.angle_beta   90.00
_cell.angle_gamma   90.00
#
_symmetry.space_group_name_H-M   'P 1'
#
loop_
_entity.id
_entity.type
_entity.pdbx_description
1 polymer ?
#
loop_
_entity_poly.entity_id
_entity_poly.type
_entity_poly.pdbx_seq_one_letter_code
_entity_poly.pdbx_strand_id
1 'polypeptide(L)'
;MGNDFKKQTSTTSAKQALDYLLGHGFKVGEVRELKDVPKAYRKDILDARRRFGEYADISNTGRSITLVGPHYPSGRMVEVHVPLFEMLRHGELEQLQKITGLGF
;
A
#
# COMPACT_ATOMS: atom_id res chain seq x y z
N MET A 1 -13.97 31.96 -14.17
CA MET A 1 -14.15 30.54 -14.56
C MET A 1 -13.73 29.70 -13.38
N GLY A 2 -14.67 28.98 -12.78
CA GLY A 2 -14.46 28.23 -11.55
C GLY A 2 -13.57 27.01 -11.77
N ASN A 3 -12.56 26.85 -10.92
CA ASN A 3 -11.98 25.54 -10.69
C ASN A 3 -12.79 24.87 -9.59
N ASP A 4 -13.90 24.25 -10.01
CA ASP A 4 -14.50 23.16 -9.25
C ASP A 4 -13.45 22.04 -9.17
N PHE A 5 -12.61 22.09 -8.14
CA PHE A 5 -11.89 20.92 -7.66
C PHE A 5 -12.92 19.93 -7.11
N LYS A 6 -13.67 19.30 -8.02
CA LYS A 6 -14.41 18.09 -7.73
C LYS A 6 -13.39 17.16 -7.12
N LYS A 7 -13.54 16.91 -5.82
CA LYS A 7 -12.80 15.90 -5.07
C LYS A 7 -13.03 14.57 -5.78
N GLN A 8 -12.22 14.27 -6.78
CA GLN A 8 -12.14 12.95 -7.39
C GLN A 8 -11.48 12.08 -6.34
N THR A 9 -12.30 11.54 -5.45
CA THR A 9 -11.98 10.32 -4.71
C THR A 9 -11.74 9.24 -5.74
N SER A 10 -10.56 8.63 -5.73
CA SER A 10 -10.28 7.46 -6.57
C SER A 10 -11.40 6.43 -6.36
N THR A 11 -11.95 5.89 -7.45
CA THR A 11 -12.97 4.83 -7.39
C THR A 11 -12.37 3.49 -6.95
N THR A 12 -11.04 3.38 -6.99
CA THR A 12 -10.28 2.20 -6.59
C THR A 12 -10.13 2.14 -5.07
N SER A 13 -10.69 1.09 -4.47
CA SER A 13 -10.44 0.78 -3.05
C SER A 13 -8.99 0.36 -2.83
N ALA A 14 -8.45 0.61 -1.63
CA ALA A 14 -7.10 0.19 -1.34
C ALA A 14 -6.94 -1.35 -1.39
N LYS A 15 -8.02 -2.09 -1.09
CA LYS A 15 -8.08 -3.54 -1.28
C LYS A 15 -7.92 -3.94 -2.76
N GLN A 16 -8.62 -3.27 -3.68
CA GLN A 16 -8.48 -3.57 -5.11
C GLN A 16 -7.07 -3.29 -5.61
N ALA A 17 -6.47 -2.17 -5.21
CA ALA A 17 -5.08 -1.86 -5.58
C ALA A 17 -4.10 -2.89 -5.01
N LEU A 18 -4.31 -3.31 -3.75
CA LEU A 18 -3.54 -4.37 -3.11
C LEU A 18 -3.63 -5.69 -3.88
N ASP A 19 -4.85 -6.17 -4.13
CA ASP A 19 -5.10 -7.44 -4.82
C ASP A 19 -4.52 -7.41 -6.25
N TYR A 20 -4.64 -6.26 -6.94
CA TYR A 20 -4.07 -6.06 -8.27
C TYR A 20 -2.54 -6.14 -8.29
N LEU A 21 -1.88 -5.51 -7.32
CA LEU A 21 -0.41 -5.54 -7.20
C LEU A 21 0.10 -6.95 -6.88
N LEU A 22 -0.55 -7.65 -5.96
CA LEU A 22 -0.21 -9.04 -5.64
C LEU A 22 -0.37 -9.95 -6.86
N GLY A 23 -1.41 -9.73 -7.69
CA GLY A 23 -1.59 -10.44 -8.96
C GLY A 23 -0.50 -10.17 -10.00
N HIS A 24 0.18 -9.02 -9.93
CA HIS A 24 1.30 -8.64 -10.79
C HIS A 24 2.68 -9.00 -10.20
N GLY A 25 2.72 -9.89 -9.21
CA GLY A 25 3.96 -10.42 -8.66
C GLY A 25 4.63 -9.55 -7.60
N PHE A 26 3.95 -8.50 -7.12
CA PHE A 26 4.38 -7.84 -5.90
C PHE A 26 4.17 -8.78 -4.71
N LYS A 27 5.08 -8.72 -3.75
CA LYS A 27 5.05 -9.49 -2.50
C LYS A 27 5.09 -8.56 -1.31
N VAL A 28 4.56 -9.02 -0.18
CA VAL A 28 4.69 -8.28 1.08
C VAL A 28 6.17 -8.17 1.43
N GLY A 29 6.63 -6.94 1.66
CA GLY A 29 7.98 -6.69 2.17
C GLY A 29 8.12 -7.22 3.59
N GLU A 30 9.29 -7.72 3.95
CA GLU A 30 9.54 -8.28 5.28
C GLU A 30 10.64 -7.49 6.01
N VAL A 31 10.44 -7.26 7.31
CA VAL A 31 11.46 -6.69 8.19
C VAL A 31 12.30 -7.78 8.82
N ARG A 32 13.60 -7.51 9.02
CA ARG A 32 14.51 -8.43 9.72
C ARG A 32 14.25 -8.48 11.22
N GLU A 33 13.77 -7.38 11.79
CA GLU A 33 13.55 -7.22 13.23
C GLU A 33 12.19 -6.54 13.48
N LEU A 34 11.45 -7.07 14.45
CA LEU A 34 10.16 -6.51 14.83
C LEU A 34 10.38 -5.22 15.64
N LYS A 35 9.89 -4.11 15.11
CA LYS A 35 9.88 -2.82 15.81
C LYS A 35 8.89 -2.85 16.96
N ASP A 36 9.20 -2.07 18.01
CA ASP A 36 8.29 -1.81 19.11
C ASP A 36 6.96 -1.25 18.60
N VAL A 37 5.88 -1.83 19.10
CA VAL A 37 4.52 -1.49 18.67
C VAL A 37 3.92 -0.47 19.64
N PRO A 38 3.64 0.78 19.21
CA PRO A 38 3.02 1.78 20.06
C PRO A 38 1.68 1.28 20.60
N LYS A 39 1.42 1.47 21.90
CA LYS A 39 0.17 1.00 22.54
C LYS A 39 -1.08 1.49 21.80
N ALA A 40 -1.05 2.73 21.30
CA ALA A 40 -2.16 3.36 20.59
C ALA A 40 -2.56 2.64 19.28
N TYR A 41 -1.60 2.01 18.59
CA TYR A 41 -1.81 1.35 17.29
C TYR A 41 -1.62 -0.16 17.35
N ARG A 42 -1.50 -0.71 18.56
CA ARG A 42 -1.19 -2.13 18.76
C ARG A 42 -2.21 -3.04 18.09
N LYS A 43 -3.50 -2.71 18.19
CA LYS A 43 -4.55 -3.50 17.56
C LYS A 43 -4.39 -3.55 16.04
N ASP A 44 -4.28 -2.38 15.41
CA ASP A 44 -4.17 -2.26 13.95
C ASP A 44 -2.93 -3.00 13.42
N ILE A 45 -1.79 -2.88 14.11
CA ILE A 45 -0.55 -3.57 13.74
C ILE A 45 -0.69 -5.10 13.91
N LEU A 46 -1.27 -5.58 15.01
CA LEU A 46 -1.46 -7.01 15.23
C LEU A 46 -2.43 -7.62 14.22
N ASP A 47 -3.50 -6.91 13.89
CA ASP A 47 -4.47 -7.34 12.88
C ASP A 47 -3.82 -7.38 11.48
N ALA A 48 -3.00 -6.38 11.13
CA ALA A 48 -2.21 -6.39 9.90
C ALA A 48 -1.21 -7.56 9.86
N ARG A 49 -0.48 -7.83 10.96
CA ARG A 49 0.45 -8.97 11.04
C ARG A 49 -0.26 -10.31 10.90
N ARG A 50 -1.43 -10.49 11.51
CA ARG A 50 -2.24 -11.71 11.34
C ARG A 50 -2.64 -11.94 9.88
N ARG A 51 -2.84 -10.88 9.12
CA ARG A 51 -3.26 -10.95 7.72
C ARG A 51 -2.09 -11.14 6.75
N PHE A 52 -0.96 -10.49 6.99
CA PHE A 52 0.14 -10.40 6.03
C PHE A 52 1.42 -11.12 6.45
N GLY A 53 1.48 -11.65 7.68
CA GLY A 53 2.65 -12.30 8.25
C GLY A 53 3.22 -11.50 9.42
N GLU A 54 3.83 -12.21 10.38
CA GLU A 54 4.42 -11.61 11.58
C GLU A 54 5.50 -10.57 11.25
N TYR A 55 6.32 -10.87 10.24
CA TYR A 55 7.45 -10.05 9.80
C TYR A 55 7.09 -9.09 8.66
N ALA A 56 5.82 -8.95 8.31
CA ALA A 56 5.41 -8.00 7.28
C ALA A 56 5.84 -6.57 7.66
N ASP A 57 6.40 -5.84 6.68
CA ASP A 57 6.76 -4.44 6.82
C ASP A 57 5.49 -3.57 6.80
N ILE A 58 5.00 -3.32 8.00
CA ILE A 58 3.78 -2.58 8.29
C ILE A 58 4.18 -1.22 8.86
N SER A 59 3.47 -0.16 8.46
CA SER A 59 3.71 1.17 9.03
C SER A 59 3.49 1.19 10.54
N ASN A 60 4.11 2.16 11.21
CA ASN A 60 4.02 2.36 12.66
C ASN A 60 2.59 2.60 13.20
N THR A 61 1.61 2.82 12.32
CA THR A 61 0.19 2.95 12.65
C THR A 61 -0.64 1.72 12.31
N GLY A 62 -0.08 0.72 11.63
CA GLY A 62 -0.83 -0.45 11.16
C GLY A 62 -1.73 -0.17 9.95
N ARG A 63 -1.60 1.00 9.31
CA ARG A 63 -2.55 1.48 8.29
C ARG A 63 -2.06 1.37 6.86
N SER A 64 -0.85 0.84 6.66
CA SER A 64 -0.29 0.56 5.34
C SER A 64 0.73 -0.57 5.45
N ILE A 65 0.95 -1.25 4.34
CA ILE A 65 2.03 -2.24 4.18
C ILE A 65 2.95 -1.85 3.04
N THR A 66 4.19 -2.28 3.13
CA THR A 66 5.14 -2.21 2.02
C THR A 66 4.97 -3.45 1.15
N LEU A 67 4.83 -3.26 -0.16
CA LEU A 67 4.98 -4.31 -1.16
C LEU A 67 6.23 -4.08 -1.98
N VAL A 68 6.87 -5.18 -2.39
CA VAL A 68 8.06 -5.18 -3.23
C VAL A 68 7.79 -6.00 -4.48
N GLY A 69 8.01 -5.43 -5.65
CA GLY A 69 7.71 -6.07 -6.93
C GLY A 69 8.40 -5.41 -8.11
N PRO A 70 8.28 -5.99 -9.31
CA PRO A 70 8.87 -5.43 -10.51
C PRO A 70 8.09 -4.20 -10.98
N HIS A 71 8.80 -3.12 -11.30
CA HIS A 71 8.26 -1.99 -12.05
C HIS A 71 8.13 -2.35 -13.53
N TYR A 72 7.02 -1.98 -14.16
CA TYR A 72 6.77 -2.16 -15.58
C TYR A 72 6.95 -0.85 -16.33
N PRO A 73 7.70 -0.78 -17.45
CA PRO A 73 8.28 -1.90 -18.21
C PRO A 73 9.74 -2.25 -17.84
N SER A 74 10.38 -1.51 -16.91
CA SER A 74 11.84 -1.62 -16.72
C SER A 74 12.32 -2.90 -16.02
N GLY A 75 11.44 -3.65 -15.36
CA GLY A 75 11.76 -4.84 -14.58
C GLY A 75 12.50 -4.55 -13.26
N ARG A 76 12.80 -3.29 -12.95
CA ARG A 76 13.49 -2.91 -11.71
C ARG A 76 12.60 -3.22 -10.51
N MET A 77 13.17 -3.82 -9.46
CA MET A 77 12.45 -3.99 -8.19
C MET A 77 12.19 -2.62 -7.54
N VAL A 78 10.93 -2.37 -7.20
CA VAL A 78 10.46 -1.16 -6.53
C VAL A 78 9.68 -1.54 -5.28
N GLU A 79 9.69 -0.62 -4.32
CA GLU A 79 8.93 -0.72 -3.09
C GLU A 79 7.78 0.30 -3.14
N VAL A 80 6.59 -0.14 -2.74
CA VAL A 80 5.39 0.71 -2.69
C VAL A 80 4.67 0.55 -1.37
N HIS A 81 4.16 1.65 -0.84
CA HIS A 81 3.31 1.63 0.33
C HIS A 81 1.85 1.60 -0.09
N VAL A 82 1.12 0.57 0.33
CA VAL A 82 -0.30 0.41 0.03
C VAL A 82 -1.10 0.60 1.32
N PRO A 83 -2.05 1.56 1.37
CA PRO A 83 -2.89 1.73 2.55
C PRO A 83 -3.81 0.53 2.76
N LEU A 84 -4.18 0.27 4.01
CA LEU A 84 -5.07 -0.85 4.40
C LEU A 84 -6.53 -0.41 4.66
N PHE A 85 -6.85 0.88 4.53
CA PHE A 85 -8.17 1.44 4.79
C PHE A 85 -8.95 1.74 3.49
N GLU A 86 -10.24 2.03 3.64
CA GLU A 86 -11.29 1.89 2.61
C GLU A 86 -10.92 2.34 1.18
N MET A 87 -10.49 3.59 0.98
CA MET A 87 -10.26 4.14 -0.37
C MET A 87 -8.87 4.76 -0.49
N LEU A 88 -8.28 4.61 -1.68
CA LEU A 88 -7.12 5.42 -2.06
C LEU A 88 -7.53 6.89 -2.10
N ARG A 89 -6.71 7.73 -1.47
CA ARG A 89 -6.88 9.18 -1.45
C ARG A 89 -6.42 9.76 -2.78
N HIS A 90 -6.79 11.02 -2.99
CA HIS A 90 -6.36 11.79 -4.14
C HIS A 90 -4.82 11.76 -4.28
N GLY A 91 -4.33 11.41 -5.47
CA GLY A 91 -2.91 11.29 -5.77
C GLY A 91 -2.25 9.95 -5.39
N GLU A 92 -2.84 9.13 -4.51
CA GLU A 92 -2.23 7.86 -4.11
C GLU A 92 -2.27 6.84 -5.26
N LEU A 93 -3.36 6.80 -6.03
CA LEU A 93 -3.46 5.96 -7.22
C LEU A 93 -2.43 6.37 -8.28
N GLU A 94 -2.33 7.66 -8.58
CA GLU A 94 -1.38 8.19 -9.56
C GLU A 94 0.07 7.94 -9.13
N GLN A 95 0.34 8.04 -7.82
CA GLN A 95 1.64 7.70 -7.26
C GLN A 95 1.95 6.21 -7.38
N LEU A 96 0.98 5.32 -7.10
CA LEU A 96 1.15 3.88 -7.30
C LEU A 96 1.42 3.57 -8.79
N GLN A 97 0.68 4.18 -9.71
CA GLN A 97 0.90 4.05 -11.15
C GLN A 97 2.31 4.53 -11.53
N LYS A 98 2.77 5.65 -10.98
CA LYS A 98 4.10 6.20 -11.27
C LYS A 98 5.24 5.33 -10.72
N ILE A 99 5.08 4.74 -9.53
CA ILE A 99 6.14 3.93 -8.90
C ILE A 99 6.19 2.52 -9.48
N THR A 100 5.03 1.93 -9.80
CA THR A 100 4.94 0.55 -10.32
C THR A 100 4.94 0.48 -11.85
N GLY A 101 4.56 1.57 -12.51
CA GLY A 101 4.35 1.65 -13.95
C GLY A 101 3.15 0.84 -14.45
N LEU A 102 2.29 0.39 -13.54
CA LEU A 102 1.05 -0.33 -13.85
C LEU A 102 -0.12 0.65 -14.01
N GLY A 103 -1.05 0.34 -14.94
CA GLY A 103 -2.33 1.04 -15.07
C GLY A 103 -3.42 0.27 -14.32
N PHE A 104 -4.02 0.90 -13.31
CA PHE A 104 -5.10 0.33 -12.48
C PHE A 104 -6.49 0.61 -13.04
#